data_AF-A0A1L9BFS8-F1
#
_entry.id   AF-A0A1L9BFS8-F1
#
_cell.length_a   1.000
_cell.length_b   1.000
_cell.length_c   1.000
_cell.angle_alpha   90.00
_cell.angle_beta   90.00
_cell.angle_gamma   90.00
#
_symmetry.space_group_name_H-M   'P 1'
#
loop_
_entity.id
_entity.type
_entity.pdbx_description
1 polymer ?
#
loop_
_entity_poly.entity_id
_entity_poly.type
_entity_poly.pdbx_seq_one_letter_code
_entity_poly.pdbx_strand_id
1 'polypeptide(L)'
;MSSSKAFLEPLRVRIRRFQFTVGLGFLALILGSIVSVALSQRLIGRVQALPFGYVRFAIGLGVQNLWVLAVLPLLSYGAARIIELRPLSTAIGAALTGELFLVALQFVQDGIDGWVERGWVVLSLEAAVFALGIWLTHRAIQRGRRDAALQAEQARQRAASRKDEYAEFLREAERAGEKSAQRDAQKTEVPGGTPETPSPAPQQPAAPPEAPPSEPIEPTTGEPSKTPVV
;
A
#
# COMPACT_ATOMS: atom_id res chain seq x y z
N MET A 1 -24.22 11.70 30.46
CA MET A 1 -24.08 11.87 28.99
C MET A 1 -22.83 11.20 28.38
N SER A 2 -22.29 10.11 28.97
CA SER A 2 -21.06 9.43 28.47
C SER A 2 -21.32 8.18 27.61
N SER A 3 -22.50 7.56 27.76
CA SER A 3 -22.82 6.26 27.13
C SER A 3 -22.80 6.30 25.60
N SER A 4 -23.29 7.38 24.96
CA SER A 4 -23.36 7.44 23.50
C SER A 4 -21.98 7.46 22.83
N LYS A 5 -20.95 8.09 23.42
CA LYS A 5 -19.60 8.10 22.81
C LYS A 5 -18.95 6.72 22.82
N ALA A 6 -19.13 5.95 23.89
CA ALA A 6 -18.58 4.59 24.01
C ALA A 6 -19.20 3.60 23.01
N PHE A 7 -20.48 3.77 22.64
CA PHE A 7 -21.14 2.96 21.61
C PHE A 7 -20.86 3.44 20.18
N LEU A 8 -20.55 4.73 19.98
CA LEU A 8 -20.29 5.30 18.65
C LEU A 8 -18.90 4.95 18.11
N GLU A 9 -17.88 4.80 18.96
CA GLU A 9 -16.53 4.42 18.54
C GLU A 9 -16.44 3.06 17.81
N PRO A 10 -16.97 1.94 18.36
CA PRO A 10 -16.93 0.66 17.66
C PRO A 10 -17.77 0.67 16.38
N LEU A 11 -18.85 1.46 16.34
CA LEU A 11 -19.68 1.61 15.16
C LEU A 11 -18.92 2.35 14.04
N ARG A 12 -18.21 3.43 14.39
CA ARG A 12 -17.41 4.20 13.43
C ARG A 12 -16.29 3.37 12.81
N VAL A 13 -15.63 2.52 13.60
CA VAL A 13 -14.61 1.58 13.10
C VAL A 13 -15.22 0.56 12.14
N ARG A 14 -16.41 0.01 12.47
CA ARG A 14 -17.12 -0.93 11.58
C ARG A 14 -17.54 -0.28 10.28
N ILE A 15 -18.09 0.93 10.32
CA ILE A 15 -18.50 1.69 9.14
C ILE A 15 -17.29 1.99 8.25
N ARG A 16 -16.16 2.41 8.83
CA ARG A 16 -14.94 2.67 8.05
C ARG A 16 -14.41 1.42 7.36
N ARG A 17 -14.43 0.26 8.04
CA ARG A 17 -14.05 -1.04 7.45
C ARG A 17 -15.02 -1.47 6.35
N PHE A 18 -16.31 -1.23 6.54
CA PHE A 18 -17.32 -1.48 5.53
C PHE A 18 -17.11 -0.60 4.31
N GLN A 19 -16.99 0.72 4.48
CA GLN A 19 -16.71 1.67 3.42
C GLN A 19 -15.42 1.32 2.66
N PHE A 20 -14.37 0.90 3.37
CA PHE A 20 -13.15 0.42 2.73
C PHE A 20 -13.40 -0.83 1.87
N THR A 21 -14.16 -1.80 2.38
CA THR A 21 -14.49 -3.04 1.66
C THR A 21 -15.33 -2.76 0.41
N VAL A 22 -16.33 -1.90 0.53
CA VAL A 22 -17.18 -1.44 -0.59
C VAL A 22 -16.35 -0.67 -1.61
N GLY A 23 -15.54 0.28 -1.15
CA GLY A 23 -14.67 1.08 -2.01
C GLY A 23 -13.63 0.24 -2.76
N LEU A 24 -13.08 -0.78 -2.09
CA LEU A 24 -12.15 -1.74 -2.70
C LEU A 24 -12.82 -2.55 -3.80
N GLY A 25 -14.03 -3.07 -3.54
CA GLY A 25 -14.82 -3.82 -4.53
C GLY A 25 -15.17 -2.96 -5.75
N PHE A 26 -15.66 -1.75 -5.52
CA PHE A 26 -16.00 -0.81 -6.58
C PHE A 26 -14.79 -0.36 -7.40
N LEU A 27 -13.66 -0.05 -6.74
CA LEU A 27 -12.42 0.31 -7.41
C LEU A 27 -11.88 -0.85 -8.26
N ALA A 28 -11.93 -2.08 -7.72
CA ALA A 28 -11.56 -3.27 -8.46
C ALA A 28 -12.43 -3.48 -9.70
N LEU A 29 -13.74 -3.24 -9.58
CA LEU A 29 -14.69 -3.32 -10.68
C LEU A 29 -14.37 -2.30 -11.78
N ILE A 30 -14.13 -1.02 -11.43
CA ILE A 30 -13.79 0.01 -12.43
C ILE A 30 -12.49 -0.35 -13.15
N LEU A 31 -11.42 -0.60 -12.39
CA LEU A 31 -10.12 -0.92 -12.96
C LEU A 31 -10.18 -2.20 -13.80
N GLY A 32 -10.86 -3.23 -13.30
CA GLY A 32 -11.06 -4.48 -14.03
C GLY A 32 -11.89 -4.31 -15.29
N SER A 33 -12.90 -3.45 -15.29
CA SER A 33 -13.69 -3.13 -16.48
C SER A 33 -12.85 -2.43 -17.55
N ILE A 34 -12.04 -1.44 -17.15
CA ILE A 34 -11.12 -0.75 -18.07
C ILE A 34 -10.12 -1.74 -18.69
N VAL A 35 -9.50 -2.58 -17.85
CA VAL A 35 -8.54 -3.59 -18.31
C VAL A 35 -9.24 -4.63 -19.20
N SER A 36 -10.44 -5.07 -18.84
CA SER A 36 -11.24 -6.04 -19.60
C SER A 36 -11.57 -5.53 -21.00
N VAL A 37 -12.04 -4.28 -21.12
CA VAL A 37 -12.35 -3.66 -22.43
C VAL A 37 -11.09 -3.51 -23.27
N ALA A 38 -10.00 -2.99 -22.70
CA ALA A 38 -8.73 -2.84 -23.40
C ALA A 38 -8.17 -4.19 -23.88
N LEU A 39 -8.29 -5.22 -23.04
CA LEU A 39 -7.83 -6.57 -23.35
C LEU A 39 -8.72 -7.20 -24.43
N SER A 40 -10.04 -7.07 -24.32
CA SER A 40 -11.01 -7.57 -25.31
C SER A 40 -10.74 -6.99 -26.70
N GLN A 41 -10.56 -5.67 -26.82
CA GLN A 41 -10.23 -5.02 -28.10
C GLN A 41 -8.93 -5.54 -28.72
N ARG A 42 -7.91 -5.83 -27.91
CA ARG A 42 -6.64 -6.39 -28.40
C ARG A 42 -6.73 -7.87 -28.74
N LEU A 43 -7.55 -8.62 -28.01
CA LEU A 43 -7.64 -10.08 -28.18
C LEU A 43 -8.61 -10.48 -29.27
N ILE A 44 -9.56 -9.63 -29.66
CA ILE A 44 -10.66 -10.03 -30.55
C ILE A 44 -10.15 -10.66 -31.86
N GLY A 45 -9.15 -10.06 -32.52
CA GLY A 45 -8.58 -10.60 -33.76
C GLY A 45 -7.85 -11.93 -33.57
N ARG A 46 -7.18 -12.13 -32.41
CA ARG A 46 -6.45 -13.37 -32.13
C ARG A 46 -7.36 -14.50 -31.65
N VAL A 47 -8.39 -14.17 -30.88
CA VAL A 47 -9.38 -15.13 -30.39
C VAL A 47 -10.26 -15.60 -31.55
N GLN A 48 -10.55 -14.74 -32.52
CA GLN A 48 -11.31 -15.14 -33.71
C GLN A 48 -10.57 -16.13 -34.62
N ALA A 49 -9.24 -16.08 -34.62
CA ALA A 49 -8.40 -17.03 -35.36
C ALA A 49 -8.31 -18.43 -34.71
N LEU A 50 -8.83 -18.62 -33.49
CA LEU A 50 -8.79 -19.92 -32.82
C LEU A 50 -9.87 -20.87 -33.39
N PRO A 51 -9.51 -22.11 -33.74
CA PRO A 51 -10.45 -23.09 -34.29
C PRO A 51 -11.39 -23.71 -33.23
N PHE A 52 -11.02 -23.65 -31.95
CA PHE A 52 -11.77 -24.27 -30.87
C PHE A 52 -12.74 -23.29 -30.20
N GLY A 53 -14.05 -23.53 -30.35
CA GLY A 53 -15.10 -22.70 -29.74
C GLY A 53 -15.04 -22.64 -28.21
N TYR A 54 -14.70 -23.75 -27.55
CA TYR A 54 -14.59 -23.82 -26.08
C TYR A 54 -13.49 -22.90 -25.52
N VAL A 55 -12.35 -22.81 -26.21
CA VAL A 55 -11.24 -21.93 -25.78
C VAL A 55 -11.64 -20.47 -25.91
N ARG A 56 -12.35 -20.11 -26.99
CA ARG A 56 -12.86 -18.75 -27.21
C ARG A 56 -13.85 -18.35 -26.11
N PHE A 57 -14.75 -19.28 -25.75
CA PHE A 57 -15.70 -19.09 -24.67
C PHE A 57 -15.01 -18.92 -23.31
N ALA A 58 -14.03 -19.76 -22.98
CA ALA A 58 -13.28 -19.66 -21.73
C ALA A 58 -12.48 -18.34 -21.63
N ILE A 59 -11.87 -17.89 -22.73
CA ILE A 59 -11.18 -16.59 -22.79
C ILE A 59 -12.19 -15.46 -22.59
N GLY A 60 -13.33 -15.48 -23.29
CA GLY A 60 -14.38 -14.48 -23.12
C GLY A 60 -14.84 -14.37 -21.67
N LEU A 61 -15.14 -15.51 -21.05
CA LEU A 61 -15.56 -15.58 -19.66
C LEU A 61 -14.49 -15.06 -18.68
N GLY A 62 -13.23 -15.42 -18.90
CA GLY A 62 -12.11 -14.96 -18.08
C GLY A 62 -11.83 -13.46 -18.22
N VAL A 63 -11.93 -12.92 -19.44
CA VAL A 63 -11.76 -11.50 -19.72
C VAL A 63 -12.92 -10.69 -19.13
N GLN A 64 -14.16 -11.16 -19.26
CA GLN A 64 -15.33 -10.51 -18.68
C GLN A 64 -15.26 -10.46 -17.14
N ASN A 65 -14.81 -11.55 -16.51
CA ASN A 65 -14.69 -11.66 -15.05
C ASN A 65 -13.29 -11.29 -14.52
N LEU A 66 -12.48 -10.60 -15.31
CA LEU A 66 -11.09 -10.28 -14.98
C LEU A 66 -10.97 -9.41 -13.72
N TRP A 67 -11.99 -8.56 -13.48
CA TRP A 67 -12.04 -7.71 -12.29
C TRP A 67 -12.03 -8.55 -11.00
N VAL A 68 -12.79 -9.65 -10.94
CA VAL A 68 -12.91 -10.49 -9.75
C VAL A 68 -11.80 -11.55 -9.69
N LEU A 69 -11.28 -11.97 -10.84
CA LEU A 69 -10.25 -13.02 -10.94
C LEU A 69 -8.82 -12.50 -10.75
N ALA A 70 -8.53 -11.26 -11.16
CA ALA A 70 -7.18 -10.72 -11.16
C ALA A 70 -7.08 -9.42 -10.35
N VAL A 71 -7.91 -8.43 -10.67
CA VAL A 71 -7.78 -7.08 -10.08
C VAL A 71 -8.14 -7.08 -8.60
N LEU A 72 -9.25 -7.70 -8.22
CA LEU A 72 -9.70 -7.76 -6.83
C LEU A 72 -8.70 -8.51 -5.93
N PRO A 73 -8.18 -9.70 -6.29
CA PRO A 73 -7.12 -10.36 -5.54
C PRO A 73 -5.85 -9.52 -5.43
N LEU A 74 -5.45 -8.82 -6.50
CA LEU A 74 -4.24 -8.00 -6.53
C LEU A 74 -4.35 -6.81 -5.58
N LEU A 75 -5.46 -6.07 -5.64
CA LEU A 75 -5.72 -4.95 -4.74
C LEU A 75 -5.88 -5.42 -3.29
N SER A 76 -6.55 -6.54 -3.07
CA SER A 76 -6.73 -7.12 -1.74
C SER A 76 -5.43 -7.62 -1.13
N TYR A 77 -4.53 -8.19 -1.95
CA TYR A 77 -3.17 -8.53 -1.53
C TYR A 77 -2.41 -7.30 -1.07
N GLY A 78 -2.41 -6.22 -1.88
CA GLY A 78 -1.74 -4.96 -1.52
C GLY A 78 -2.31 -4.35 -0.24
N ALA A 79 -3.63 -4.29 -0.12
CA ALA A 79 -4.32 -3.79 1.07
C ALA A 79 -4.00 -4.62 2.32
N ALA A 80 -3.91 -5.95 2.19
CA ALA A 80 -3.62 -6.85 3.29
C ALA A 80 -2.20 -6.69 3.87
N ARG A 81 -1.28 -6.04 3.13
CA ARG A 81 0.06 -5.72 3.66
C ARG A 81 0.07 -4.49 4.55
N ILE A 82 -0.90 -3.60 4.38
CA ILE A 82 -0.95 -2.30 5.05
C ILE A 82 -1.96 -2.32 6.20
N ILE A 83 -3.08 -3.03 6.02
CA ILE A 83 -4.23 -3.03 6.93
C ILE A 83 -4.55 -4.46 7.36
N GLU A 84 -4.87 -4.65 8.65
CA GLU A 84 -5.39 -5.90 9.16
C GLU A 84 -6.82 -6.16 8.64
N LEU A 85 -6.92 -6.96 7.59
CA LEU A 85 -8.18 -7.36 6.98
C LEU A 85 -8.61 -8.76 7.46
N ARG A 86 -9.92 -8.94 7.62
CA ARG A 86 -10.53 -10.26 7.83
C ARG A 86 -10.70 -10.94 6.47
N PRO A 87 -9.95 -12.02 6.15
CA PRO A 87 -9.82 -12.50 4.78
C PRO A 87 -11.15 -12.91 4.13
N LEU A 88 -12.03 -13.58 4.88
CA LEU A 88 -13.27 -14.11 4.33
C LEU A 88 -14.34 -13.03 4.20
N SER A 89 -14.57 -12.22 5.23
CA SER A 89 -15.56 -11.15 5.17
C SER A 89 -15.19 -10.05 4.18
N THR A 90 -13.90 -9.72 4.05
CA THR A 90 -13.45 -8.71 3.08
C THR A 90 -13.54 -9.24 1.65
N ALA A 91 -13.13 -10.49 1.40
CA ALA A 91 -13.25 -11.09 0.07
C ALA A 91 -14.72 -11.16 -0.39
N ILE A 92 -15.61 -11.68 0.45
CA ILE A 92 -17.04 -11.76 0.14
C ILE A 92 -17.65 -10.37 0.01
N GLY A 93 -17.37 -9.46 0.95
CA GLY A 93 -17.95 -8.12 0.94
C GLY A 93 -17.55 -7.34 -0.31
N ALA A 94 -16.26 -7.35 -0.67
CA ALA A 94 -15.78 -6.63 -1.84
C ALA A 94 -16.30 -7.24 -3.15
N ALA A 95 -16.31 -8.58 -3.25
CA ALA A 95 -16.86 -9.27 -4.42
C ALA A 95 -18.37 -9.00 -4.58
N LEU A 96 -19.16 -9.14 -3.52
CA LEU A 96 -20.61 -8.86 -3.57
C LEU A 96 -20.91 -7.41 -3.93
N THR A 97 -20.11 -6.45 -3.48
CA THR A 97 -20.34 -5.03 -3.82
C THR A 97 -20.11 -4.74 -5.30
N GLY A 98 -19.09 -5.36 -5.91
CA GLY A 98 -18.87 -5.25 -7.35
C GLY A 98 -19.96 -5.99 -8.14
N GLU A 99 -20.29 -7.21 -7.74
CA GLU A 99 -21.30 -8.02 -8.41
C GLU A 99 -22.68 -7.37 -8.37
N LEU A 100 -23.08 -6.84 -7.21
CA LEU A 100 -24.35 -6.12 -7.06
C LEU A 100 -24.46 -4.94 -8.04
N PHE A 101 -23.35 -4.24 -8.30
CA PHE A 101 -23.34 -3.15 -9.25
C PHE A 101 -23.49 -3.63 -10.69
N LEU A 102 -22.83 -4.73 -11.07
CA LEU A 102 -22.99 -5.35 -12.40
C LEU A 102 -24.41 -5.86 -12.61
N VAL A 103 -24.96 -6.54 -11.62
CA VAL A 103 -26.33 -7.05 -11.61
C VAL A 103 -27.32 -5.89 -11.76
N ALA A 104 -27.12 -4.78 -11.04
CA ALA A 104 -27.95 -3.60 -11.17
C ALA A 104 -27.85 -2.97 -12.57
N LEU A 105 -26.65 -2.87 -13.14
CA LEU A 105 -26.47 -2.35 -14.51
C LEU A 105 -27.13 -3.25 -15.56
N GLN A 106 -26.95 -4.57 -15.46
CA GLN A 106 -27.59 -5.53 -16.37
C GLN A 106 -29.10 -5.48 -16.25
N PHE A 107 -29.64 -5.37 -15.05
CA PHE A 107 -31.07 -5.22 -14.83
C PHE A 107 -31.63 -3.95 -15.49
N VAL A 108 -30.88 -2.84 -15.47
CA VAL A 108 -31.29 -1.59 -16.14
C VAL A 108 -31.19 -1.69 -17.66
N GLN A 109 -30.23 -2.46 -18.19
CA GLN A 109 -29.99 -2.60 -19.64
C GLN A 109 -30.93 -3.62 -20.30
N ASP A 110 -31.03 -4.81 -19.73
CA ASP A 110 -31.67 -5.98 -20.34
C ASP A 110 -32.97 -6.40 -19.62
N GLY A 111 -33.29 -5.75 -18.49
CA GLY A 111 -34.46 -6.10 -17.69
C GLY A 111 -34.40 -7.50 -17.08
N ILE A 112 -35.57 -8.08 -16.81
CA ILE A 112 -35.71 -9.46 -16.32
C ILE A 112 -35.51 -10.48 -17.46
N ASP A 113 -35.88 -10.11 -18.69
CA ASP A 113 -35.83 -11.00 -19.85
C ASP A 113 -34.41 -11.43 -20.19
N GLY A 114 -33.41 -10.54 -20.03
CA GLY A 114 -32.01 -10.89 -20.22
C GLY A 114 -31.48 -12.01 -19.32
N TRP A 115 -32.08 -12.23 -18.15
CA TRP A 115 -31.68 -13.31 -17.24
C TRP A 115 -32.22 -14.67 -17.68
N VAL A 116 -33.44 -14.67 -18.23
CA VAL A 116 -34.08 -15.89 -18.73
C VAL A 116 -33.37 -16.36 -20.01
N GLU A 117 -32.99 -15.43 -20.88
CA GLU A 117 -32.32 -15.74 -22.15
C GLU A 117 -30.88 -16.27 -21.99
N ARG A 118 -30.15 -15.84 -20.94
CA ARG A 118 -28.78 -16.33 -20.68
C ARG A 118 -28.69 -17.83 -20.41
N GLY A 119 -29.77 -18.43 -19.90
CA GLY A 119 -29.85 -19.84 -19.57
C GLY A 119 -29.04 -20.24 -18.31
N TRP A 120 -29.53 -21.29 -17.63
CA TRP A 120 -29.00 -21.73 -16.33
C TRP A 120 -27.54 -22.20 -16.35
N VAL A 121 -27.06 -22.73 -17.49
CA VAL A 121 -25.69 -23.24 -17.61
C VAL A 121 -24.67 -22.11 -17.55
N VAL A 122 -24.91 -21.01 -18.27
CA VAL A 122 -24.03 -19.83 -18.26
C VAL A 122 -24.02 -19.20 -16.88
N LEU A 123 -25.20 -19.04 -16.27
CA LEU A 123 -25.35 -18.49 -14.93
C LEU A 123 -24.58 -19.31 -13.88
N SER A 124 -24.67 -20.63 -13.96
CA SER A 124 -23.95 -21.54 -13.05
C SER A 124 -22.44 -21.41 -13.21
N LEU A 125 -21.96 -21.24 -14.43
CA LEU A 125 -20.54 -21.10 -14.72
C LEU A 125 -20.01 -19.73 -14.26
N GLU A 126 -20.76 -18.65 -14.47
CA GLU A 126 -20.44 -17.32 -13.93
C GLU A 126 -20.38 -17.36 -12.40
N ALA A 127 -21.35 -18.00 -11.74
CA ALA A 127 -21.33 -18.19 -10.29
C ALA A 127 -20.10 -18.99 -9.82
N ALA A 128 -19.69 -20.03 -10.57
CA ALA A 128 -18.47 -20.78 -10.26
C ALA A 128 -17.20 -19.93 -10.42
N VAL A 129 -17.12 -19.11 -11.48
CA VAL A 129 -16.02 -18.16 -11.70
C VAL A 129 -15.98 -17.09 -10.61
N PHE A 130 -17.14 -16.59 -10.19
CA PHE A 130 -17.26 -15.65 -9.09
C PHE A 130 -16.78 -16.25 -7.77
N ALA A 131 -17.22 -17.48 -7.45
CA ALA A 131 -16.75 -18.21 -6.28
C ALA A 131 -15.22 -18.46 -6.32
N LEU A 132 -14.68 -18.78 -7.49
CA LEU A 132 -13.25 -18.90 -7.71
C LEU A 132 -12.52 -17.56 -7.45
N GLY A 133 -13.08 -16.44 -7.92
CA GLY A 133 -12.57 -15.10 -7.63
C GLY A 133 -12.54 -14.75 -6.15
N ILE A 134 -13.61 -15.07 -5.41
CA ILE A 134 -13.65 -14.92 -3.95
C ILE A 134 -12.56 -15.77 -3.30
N TRP A 135 -12.40 -17.02 -3.72
CA TRP A 135 -11.38 -17.92 -3.18
C TRP A 135 -9.95 -17.41 -3.46
N LEU A 136 -9.69 -16.93 -4.67
CA LEU A 136 -8.41 -16.31 -5.04
C LEU A 136 -8.13 -15.07 -4.21
N THR A 137 -9.14 -14.21 -4.03
CA THR A 137 -9.06 -13.01 -3.19
C THR A 137 -8.76 -13.37 -1.74
N HIS A 138 -9.46 -14.37 -1.21
CA HIS A 138 -9.22 -14.89 0.13
C HIS A 138 -7.78 -15.38 0.31
N ARG A 139 -7.29 -16.18 -0.64
CA ARG A 139 -5.90 -16.68 -0.65
C ARG A 139 -4.88 -15.54 -0.77
N ALA A 140 -5.18 -14.54 -1.59
CA ALA A 140 -4.33 -13.36 -1.77
C ALA A 140 -4.21 -12.56 -0.46
N ILE A 141 -5.32 -12.34 0.25
CA ILE A 141 -5.29 -11.66 1.56
C ILE A 141 -4.47 -12.48 2.57
N GLN A 142 -4.67 -13.80 2.63
CA GLN A 142 -3.88 -14.65 3.54
C GLN A 142 -2.37 -14.58 3.25
N ARG A 143 -1.98 -14.60 1.97
CA ARG A 143 -0.57 -14.44 1.57
C ARG A 143 -0.02 -13.08 1.95
N GLY A 144 -0.73 -12.00 1.62
CA GLY A 144 -0.30 -10.64 1.97
C GLY A 144 -0.08 -10.45 3.46
N ARG A 145 -0.92 -11.06 4.30
CA ARG A 145 -0.75 -11.04 5.76
C ARG A 145 0.48 -11.81 6.24
N ARG A 146 0.76 -12.98 5.66
CA ARG A 146 1.98 -13.75 5.98
C ARG A 146 3.23 -12.96 5.63
N ASP A 147 3.25 -12.34 4.46
CA ASP A 147 4.39 -11.56 4.00
C ASP A 147 4.59 -10.30 4.87
N ALA A 148 3.51 -9.67 5.32
CA ALA A 148 3.57 -8.55 6.27
C ALA A 148 4.13 -8.99 7.64
N ALA A 149 3.73 -10.17 8.14
CA ALA A 149 4.26 -10.72 9.38
C ALA A 149 5.77 -10.99 9.29
N LEU A 150 6.23 -11.59 8.19
CA LEU A 150 7.65 -11.84 7.93
C LEU A 150 8.46 -10.53 7.88
N GLN A 151 7.92 -9.49 7.24
CA GLN A 151 8.57 -8.18 7.20
C GLN A 151 8.64 -7.53 8.59
N ALA A 152 7.60 -7.68 9.41
CA ALA A 152 7.61 -7.18 10.78
C ALA A 152 8.65 -7.90 11.65
N GLU A 153 8.82 -9.21 11.48
CA GLU A 153 9.87 -9.97 12.17
C GLU A 153 11.28 -9.55 11.73
N GLN A 154 11.52 -9.39 10.42
CA GLN A 154 12.80 -8.89 9.91
C GLN A 154 13.10 -7.47 10.41
N ALA A 155 12.09 -6.60 10.47
CA ALA A 155 12.24 -5.26 11.02
C ALA A 155 12.59 -5.30 12.52
N ARG A 156 11.98 -6.21 13.29
CA ARG A 156 12.32 -6.42 14.71
C ARG A 156 13.75 -6.95 14.88
N GLN A 157 14.19 -7.89 14.05
CA GLN A 157 15.56 -8.41 14.08
C GLN A 157 16.58 -7.32 13.76
N ARG A 158 16.33 -6.50 12.73
CA ARG A 158 17.19 -5.34 12.40
C ARG A 158 17.18 -4.27 13.49
N ALA A 159 16.06 -4.09 14.18
CA ALA A 159 15.99 -3.18 15.31
C ALA A 159 16.73 -3.73 16.54
N ALA A 160 16.72 -5.06 16.75
CA ALA A 160 17.50 -5.71 17.79
C ALA A 160 19.00 -5.59 17.51
N SER A 161 19.46 -5.91 16.30
CA SER A 161 20.89 -5.81 15.94
C SER A 161 21.42 -4.38 16.09
N ARG A 162 20.65 -3.36 15.69
CA ARG A 162 21.05 -1.95 15.90
C ARG A 162 21.13 -1.56 17.38
N LYS A 163 20.31 -2.16 18.25
CA LYS A 163 20.40 -1.91 19.69
C LYS A 163 21.64 -2.56 20.28
N ASP A 164 21.98 -3.75 19.81
CA ASP A 164 23.18 -4.47 20.24
C ASP A 164 24.45 -3.71 19.82
N GLU A 165 24.51 -3.26 18.56
CA GLU A 165 25.59 -2.39 18.05
C GLU A 165 25.70 -1.10 18.88
N TYR A 166 24.59 -0.44 19.19
CA TYR A 166 24.59 0.78 20.01
C TYR A 166 25.07 0.52 21.45
N ALA A 167 24.70 -0.61 22.04
CA ALA A 167 25.17 -1.00 23.37
C ALA A 167 26.67 -1.29 23.39
N GLU A 168 27.22 -1.84 22.30
CA GLU A 168 28.67 -2.01 22.13
C GLU A 168 29.40 -0.66 22.05
N PHE A 169 28.89 0.28 21.26
CA PHE A 169 29.44 1.64 21.20
C PHE A 169 29.43 2.34 22.57
N LEU A 170 28.35 2.17 23.35
CA LEU A 170 28.28 2.73 24.71
C LEU A 170 29.34 2.12 25.63
N ARG A 171 29.52 0.80 25.61
CA ARG A 171 30.57 0.14 26.41
C ARG A 171 31.98 0.56 25.99
N GLU A 172 32.23 0.74 24.69
CA GLU A 172 33.53 1.22 24.22
C GLU A 172 33.79 2.67 24.66
N ALA A 173 32.77 3.52 24.63
CA ALA A 173 32.85 4.88 25.14
C ALA A 173 33.10 4.91 26.66
N GLU A 174 32.46 4.05 27.44
CA GLU A 174 32.70 3.90 28.88
C GLU A 174 34.16 3.49 29.15
N ARG A 175 34.67 2.46 28.47
CA ARG A 175 36.07 2.02 28.62
C ARG A 175 37.08 3.09 28.20
N ALA A 176 36.78 3.86 27.15
CA ALA A 176 37.63 4.96 26.72
C ALA A 176 37.61 6.13 27.74
N GLY A 177 36.45 6.41 28.34
CA GLY A 177 36.30 7.35 29.44
C GLY A 177 37.08 6.93 30.67
N GLU A 178 36.98 5.66 31.09
CA GLU A 178 37.74 5.10 32.22
C GLU A 178 39.25 5.18 32.01
N LYS A 179 39.74 4.84 30.80
CA LYS A 179 41.17 4.96 30.46
C LYS A 179 41.67 6.41 30.51
N SER A 180 40.82 7.36 30.11
CA SER A 180 41.15 8.78 30.18
C SER A 180 41.18 9.27 31.62
N ALA A 181 40.20 8.87 32.44
CA ALA A 181 40.15 9.19 33.87
C ALA A 181 41.35 8.61 34.65
N GLN A 182 41.80 7.38 34.33
CA GLN A 182 42.99 6.78 34.92
C GLN A 182 44.27 7.55 34.55
N ARG A 183 44.37 8.04 33.32
CA ARG A 183 45.49 8.87 32.87
C ARG A 183 45.54 10.20 33.64
N ASP A 184 44.39 10.82 33.88
CA ASP A 184 44.29 12.07 34.64
C ASP A 184 44.58 11.87 36.14
N ALA A 185 44.13 10.75 36.71
CA ALA A 185 44.47 10.38 38.09
C ALA A 185 45.98 10.12 38.27
N GLN A 186 46.62 9.38 37.36
CA GLN A 186 48.08 9.19 37.38
C GLN A 186 48.86 10.49 37.19
N LYS A 187 48.33 11.44 36.42
CA LYS A 187 48.94 12.77 36.26
C LYS A 187 48.83 13.63 37.52
N THR A 188 47.87 13.34 38.41
CA THR A 188 47.63 14.09 39.65
C THR A 188 48.47 13.56 40.83
N GLU A 189 49.00 12.33 40.78
CA GLU A 189 49.82 11.72 41.84
C GLU A 189 51.33 11.98 41.78
N VAL A 190 51.81 12.92 40.96
CA VAL A 190 53.20 13.40 41.03
C VAL A 190 53.25 14.66 41.89
N PRO A 191 53.73 14.61 43.15
CA PRO A 191 54.00 15.82 43.92
C PRO A 191 55.36 16.39 43.48
N GLY A 192 55.31 17.55 42.82
CA GLY A 192 56.48 18.42 42.72
C GLY A 192 56.55 19.25 41.44
N GLY A 193 56.23 20.53 41.55
CA GLY A 193 56.92 21.56 40.76
C GLY A 193 56.07 22.59 40.01
N THR A 194 55.44 23.49 40.76
CA THR A 194 55.30 24.94 40.52
C THR A 194 54.48 25.49 39.32
N PRO A 195 53.89 26.70 39.48
CA PRO A 195 52.72 27.18 38.74
C PRO A 195 53.03 28.23 37.65
N GLU A 196 51.97 28.52 36.88
CA GLU A 196 51.73 29.67 35.98
C GLU A 196 52.55 29.72 34.68
N THR A 197 51.90 29.81 33.51
CA THR A 197 51.61 31.10 32.85
C THR A 197 50.54 30.86 31.75
N PRO A 198 49.68 31.87 31.43
CA PRO A 198 48.28 31.66 31.02
C PRO A 198 48.04 31.46 29.52
N SER A 199 46.81 31.05 29.22
CA SER A 199 46.14 31.07 27.92
C SER A 199 46.47 32.27 27.04
N PRO A 200 46.62 32.06 25.73
CA PRO A 200 46.01 32.90 24.73
C PRO A 200 44.63 32.35 24.37
N ALA A 201 43.66 33.26 24.43
CA ALA A 201 42.29 33.10 23.97
C ALA A 201 42.18 32.61 22.51
N PRO A 202 41.00 32.14 22.08
CA PRO A 202 40.82 31.37 20.85
C PRO A 202 41.01 32.26 19.61
N GLN A 203 41.92 31.85 18.72
CA GLN A 203 41.90 32.33 17.35
C GLN A 203 40.75 31.64 16.62
N GLN A 204 39.61 32.34 16.58
CA GLN A 204 38.62 32.22 15.53
C GLN A 204 38.99 33.20 14.42
N PRO A 205 39.40 32.71 13.23
CA PRO A 205 39.24 33.49 12.01
C PRO A 205 38.08 32.96 11.17
N ALA A 206 37.18 33.90 10.88
CA ALA A 206 36.42 34.05 9.66
C ALA A 206 35.45 32.93 9.24
N ALA A 207 34.18 33.31 9.34
CA ALA A 207 33.06 32.75 8.62
C ALA A 207 33.37 32.45 7.13
N PRO A 208 32.71 31.44 6.55
CA PRO A 208 32.79 31.16 5.12
C PRO A 208 32.33 32.38 4.31
N PRO A 209 32.99 32.70 3.18
CA PRO A 209 32.44 33.68 2.26
C PRO A 209 31.08 33.16 1.76
N GLU A 210 30.03 33.89 2.12
CA GLU A 210 28.76 33.91 1.42
C GLU A 210 29.04 34.10 -0.06
N ALA A 211 28.80 33.05 -0.85
CA ALA A 211 28.48 33.22 -2.24
C ALA A 211 27.06 33.81 -2.31
N PRO A 212 26.85 34.93 -3.03
CA PRO A 212 25.56 35.58 -3.19
C PRO A 212 24.53 34.67 -3.91
N PRO A 213 23.23 35.01 -3.78
CA PRO A 213 22.14 34.06 -3.70
C PRO A 213 21.87 33.36 -5.03
N SER A 214 21.54 32.07 -4.95
CA SER A 214 20.77 31.40 -5.98
C SER A 214 19.38 32.02 -6.00
N GLU A 215 19.28 33.11 -6.75
CA GLU A 215 18.03 33.70 -7.19
C GLU A 215 17.17 32.68 -7.95
N PRO A 216 15.86 32.96 -7.99
CA PRO A 216 14.82 31.95 -7.95
C PRO A 216 14.66 31.26 -9.30
N ILE A 217 14.26 29.99 -9.25
CA ILE A 217 13.54 29.39 -10.37
C ILE A 217 12.20 30.12 -10.42
N GLU A 218 12.15 31.17 -11.25
CA GLU A 218 10.88 31.73 -11.69
C GLU A 218 10.06 30.61 -12.34
N PRO A 219 8.77 30.54 -11.99
CA PRO A 219 7.82 29.67 -12.67
C PRO A 219 7.66 30.21 -14.09
N THR A 220 7.81 29.35 -15.10
CA THR A 220 7.36 29.71 -16.44
C THR A 220 5.85 29.86 -16.38
N THR A 221 5.43 31.12 -16.26
CA THR A 221 4.07 31.57 -16.43
C THR A 221 3.91 31.72 -17.94
N GLY A 222 3.56 30.61 -18.60
CA GLY A 222 2.92 30.66 -19.90
C GLY A 222 1.50 31.16 -19.69
N GLU A 223 1.36 32.49 -19.76
CA GLU A 223 0.11 33.23 -19.64
C GLU A 223 -0.97 32.80 -20.66
N PRO A 224 -2.23 33.18 -20.39
CA PRO A 224 -3.43 32.65 -21.00
C PRO A 224 -3.79 33.38 -22.30
N SER A 225 -4.18 32.65 -23.33
CA SER A 225 -4.92 33.25 -24.44
C SER A 225 -6.43 33.17 -24.14
N LYS A 226 -7.00 34.33 -23.85
CA LYS A 226 -8.46 34.59 -23.82
C LYS A 226 -9.05 34.39 -25.23
N THR A 227 -10.12 33.59 -25.30
CA THR A 227 -11.46 33.84 -25.93
C THR A 227 -11.68 35.07 -26.83
N PRO A 228 -12.79 35.20 -27.61
CA PRO A 228 -13.77 34.25 -28.20
C PRO A 228 -14.14 34.62 -29.68
N VAL A 229 -15.32 34.16 -30.18
CA VAL A 229 -16.09 34.55 -31.40
C VAL A 229 -15.69 33.76 -32.66
N VAL A 230 -16.55 32.97 -33.32
CA VAL A 230 -17.94 33.15 -33.81
C VAL A 230 -18.82 31.95 -33.47
#